data_AF-A0AAW7YL07-F1
#
_entry.id   AF-A0AAW7YL07-F1
#
_cell.length_a   1.000
_cell.length_b   1.000
_cell.length_c   1.000
_cell.angle_alpha   90.00
_cell.angle_beta   90.00
_cell.angle_gamma   90.00
#
_symmetry.space_group_name_H-M   'P 1'
#
loop_
_entity.id
_entity.type
_entity.pdbx_description
1 polymer ?
#
loop_
_entity_poly.entity_id
_entity_poly.type
_entity_poly.pdbx_seq_one_letter_code
_entity_poly.pdbx_strand_id
1 'polypeptide(L)'
;MKSFALILRIFAVLVLVEIIIFIGALCTHLYFQHQYIQKEEKRIELFLKYNFKNINSTTVYKSNSDSPLGSYNIIVRINGDKNKELSYDAECGNYNPKFNGEDYILNGNLKKQKANRKIKSVKEILKERNANSVNDALRKIQSEGEQHEENN
;
A
#
# COMPACT_ATOMS: atom_id res chain seq x y z
N MET A 1 44.89 -26.23 -25.18
CA MET A 1 44.44 -24.82 -25.27
C MET A 1 42.99 -24.67 -25.73
N LYS A 2 42.55 -25.29 -26.85
CA LYS A 2 41.16 -25.17 -27.36
C LYS A 2 40.07 -25.61 -26.35
N SER A 3 40.29 -26.72 -25.64
CA SER A 3 39.34 -27.23 -24.64
C SER A 3 39.22 -26.33 -23.41
N PHE A 4 40.29 -25.65 -23.00
CA PHE A 4 40.26 -24.70 -21.89
C PHE A 4 39.44 -23.44 -22.23
N ALA A 5 39.62 -22.91 -23.45
CA ALA A 5 38.81 -21.79 -23.94
C ALA A 5 37.31 -22.17 -24.08
N LEU A 6 37.01 -23.42 -24.43
CA LEU A 6 35.63 -23.92 -24.49
C LEU A 6 34.99 -23.98 -23.09
N ILE A 7 35.71 -24.51 -22.10
CA ILE A 7 35.25 -24.57 -20.69
C ILE A 7 34.98 -23.16 -20.15
N LEU A 8 35.88 -22.21 -20.41
CA LEU A 8 35.70 -20.83 -19.97
C LEU A 8 34.47 -20.17 -20.61
N ARG A 9 34.18 -20.43 -21.89
CA ARG A 9 32.98 -19.94 -22.58
C ARG A 9 31.70 -20.53 -21.98
N ILE A 10 31.69 -21.83 -21.70
CA ILE A 10 30.54 -22.49 -21.06
C ILE A 10 30.30 -21.89 -19.67
N PHE A 11 31.36 -21.74 -18.87
CA PHE A 11 31.27 -21.12 -17.55
C PHE A 11 30.71 -19.69 -17.62
N ALA A 12 31.20 -18.87 -18.56
CA ALA A 12 30.69 -17.51 -18.75
C ALA A 12 29.18 -17.48 -19.12
N VAL A 13 28.72 -18.42 -19.95
CA VAL A 13 27.30 -18.54 -20.28
C VAL A 13 26.46 -18.95 -19.07
N LEU A 14 26.94 -19.90 -18.25
CA LEU A 14 26.23 -20.32 -17.03
C LEU A 14 26.09 -19.16 -16.03
N VAL A 15 27.18 -18.42 -15.78
CA VAL A 15 27.14 -17.24 -14.91
C VAL A 15 26.17 -16.18 -15.44
N LEU A 16 26.15 -15.96 -16.77
CA LEU A 16 25.20 -15.02 -17.38
C LEU A 16 23.75 -15.45 -17.17
N VAL A 17 23.45 -16.75 -17.31
CA VAL A 17 22.11 -17.29 -17.08
C VAL A 17 21.68 -17.12 -15.62
N GLU A 18 22.56 -17.40 -14.66
CA GLU A 18 22.29 -17.18 -13.23
C GLU A 18 21.99 -15.72 -12.92
N ILE A 19 22.76 -14.78 -13.48
CA ILE A 19 22.53 -13.34 -13.34
C ILE A 19 21.15 -12.94 -13.89
N ILE A 20 20.77 -13.44 -15.07
CA ILE A 20 19.46 -13.14 -15.67
C ILE A 20 18.32 -13.66 -14.80
N ILE A 21 18.43 -14.89 -14.29
CA ILE A 21 17.43 -15.48 -13.38
C ILE A 21 17.33 -14.65 -12.10
N PHE A 22 18.47 -14.28 -11.50
CA PHE A 22 18.51 -13.50 -10.28
C PHE A 22 17.87 -12.12 -10.45
N ILE A 23 18.19 -11.41 -11.54
CA ILE A 23 17.57 -10.12 -11.87
C ILE A 23 16.07 -10.29 -12.11
N GLY A 24 15.65 -11.32 -12.85
CA GLY A 24 14.23 -11.60 -13.09
C GLY A 24 13.45 -11.84 -11.80
N ALA A 25 14.02 -12.63 -10.88
CA ALA A 25 13.43 -12.88 -9.56
C ALA A 25 13.33 -11.59 -8.73
N LEU A 26 14.38 -10.77 -8.71
CA LEU A 26 14.40 -9.49 -7.99
C LEU A 26 13.36 -8.51 -8.53
N CYS A 27 13.30 -8.33 -9.86
CA CYS A 27 12.31 -7.47 -10.50
C CYS A 27 10.87 -7.92 -10.19
N THR A 28 10.63 -9.23 -10.24
CA THR A 28 9.31 -9.81 -9.92
C THR A 28 8.91 -9.54 -8.48
N HIS A 29 9.85 -9.74 -7.54
CA HIS A 29 9.62 -9.46 -6.13
C HIS A 29 9.26 -7.99 -5.87
N LEU A 30 10.06 -7.06 -6.43
CA LEU A 30 9.84 -5.61 -6.29
C LEU A 30 8.50 -5.18 -6.89
N TYR A 31 8.11 -5.76 -8.03
CA TYR A 31 6.81 -5.48 -8.65
C TYR A 31 5.63 -5.87 -7.75
N PHE A 32 5.63 -7.09 -7.21
CA PHE A 32 4.54 -7.54 -6.33
C PHE A 32 4.51 -6.78 -5.01
N GLN A 33 5.67 -6.45 -4.45
CA GLN A 33 5.79 -5.62 -3.26
C GLN A 33 5.17 -4.23 -3.50
N HIS A 34 5.52 -3.58 -4.62
CA HIS A 34 4.97 -2.27 -4.97
C HIS A 34 3.45 -2.31 -5.13
N GLN A 35 2.94 -3.33 -5.83
CA GLN A 35 1.49 -3.54 -6.00
C GLN A 35 0.78 -3.79 -4.65
N TYR A 36 1.41 -4.54 -3.74
CA TYR A 36 0.86 -4.79 -2.41
C TYR A 36 0.76 -3.49 -1.59
N ILE A 37 1.84 -2.70 -1.52
CA ILE A 37 1.87 -1.43 -0.79
C ILE A 37 0.81 -0.46 -1.34
N GLN A 38 0.68 -0.33 -2.67
CA GLN A 38 -0.37 0.50 -3.28
C GLN A 38 -1.78 0.03 -2.90
N LYS A 39 -2.01 -1.28 -2.80
CA LYS A 39 -3.33 -1.81 -2.40
C LYS A 39 -3.62 -1.55 -0.92
N GLU A 40 -2.64 -1.68 -0.04
CA GLU A 40 -2.78 -1.32 1.38
C GLU A 40 -3.04 0.18 1.54
N GLU A 41 -2.30 1.02 0.82
CA GLU A 41 -2.51 2.48 0.80
C GLU A 41 -3.95 2.85 0.47
N LYS A 42 -4.54 2.26 -0.58
CA LYS A 42 -5.93 2.52 -0.96
C LYS A 42 -6.94 2.09 0.10
N ARG A 43 -6.65 1.02 0.83
CA ARG A 43 -7.51 0.57 1.95
C ARG A 43 -7.44 1.54 3.12
N ILE A 44 -6.24 2.04 3.42
CA ILE A 44 -6.00 3.08 4.42
C ILE A 44 -6.68 4.39 3.99
N GLU A 45 -6.58 4.77 2.73
CA GLU A 45 -7.25 5.94 2.14
C GLU A 45 -8.77 5.85 2.33
N LEU A 46 -9.37 4.72 1.95
CA LEU A 46 -10.80 4.51 2.08
C LEU A 46 -11.24 4.62 3.55
N PHE A 47 -10.50 3.97 4.45
CA PHE A 47 -10.76 4.05 5.88
C PHE A 47 -10.68 5.48 6.41
N LEU A 48 -9.63 6.23 6.03
CA LEU A 48 -9.42 7.60 6.49
C LEU A 48 -10.48 8.55 5.95
N LYS A 49 -10.70 8.57 4.63
CA LYS A 49 -11.71 9.41 3.97
C LYS A 49 -13.12 9.15 4.49
N TYR A 50 -13.42 7.90 4.83
CA TYR A 50 -14.72 7.55 5.36
C TYR A 50 -14.87 7.96 6.84
N ASN A 51 -13.88 7.70 7.68
CA ASN A 51 -14.04 7.85 9.13
C ASN A 51 -13.67 9.23 9.67
N PHE A 52 -12.83 10.00 8.97
CA PHE A 52 -12.31 11.29 9.42
C PHE A 52 -12.68 12.40 8.43
N LYS A 53 -12.91 13.61 8.93
CA LYS A 53 -13.19 14.79 8.09
C LYS A 53 -11.92 15.31 7.41
N ASN A 54 -12.06 16.07 6.33
CA ASN A 54 -10.96 16.84 5.71
C ASN A 54 -9.75 15.98 5.31
N ILE A 55 -10.01 14.75 4.85
CA ILE A 55 -9.00 13.87 4.26
C ILE A 55 -9.11 13.98 2.75
N ASN A 56 -8.21 14.72 2.12
CA ASN A 56 -8.22 14.99 0.68
C ASN A 56 -7.36 13.97 -0.05
N SER A 57 -6.16 13.72 0.47
CA SER A 57 -5.21 12.77 -0.10
C SER A 57 -4.46 11.99 0.97
N THR A 58 -4.01 10.80 0.59
CA THR A 58 -3.09 9.98 1.36
C THR A 58 -1.89 9.63 0.50
N THR A 59 -0.72 9.52 1.11
CA THR A 59 0.49 9.10 0.41
C THR A 59 1.33 8.21 1.33
N VAL A 60 1.70 7.02 0.88
CA VAL A 60 2.74 6.22 1.54
C VAL A 60 4.04 6.98 1.45
N TYR A 61 4.51 7.46 2.60
CA TYR A 61 5.79 8.17 2.69
C TYR A 61 6.95 7.22 3.01
N LYS A 62 6.66 6.17 3.78
CA LYS A 62 7.66 5.19 4.20
C LYS A 62 7.03 3.81 4.26
N SER A 63 7.70 2.84 3.67
CA SER A 63 7.41 1.42 3.83
C SER A 63 8.72 0.73 4.16
N ASN A 64 8.98 0.53 5.44
CA ASN A 64 10.17 -0.17 5.88
C ASN A 64 9.85 -1.65 5.96
N SER A 65 10.70 -2.50 5.40
CA SER A 65 10.64 -3.93 5.67
C SER A 65 11.30 -4.19 7.02
N ASP A 66 10.53 -4.72 7.97
CA ASP A 66 11.05 -5.07 9.29
C ASP A 66 11.54 -6.52 9.35
N SER A 67 11.33 -7.29 8.26
CA SER A 67 11.74 -8.70 8.17
C SER A 67 12.02 -9.11 6.74
N PRO A 68 13.04 -9.95 6.49
CA PRO A 68 13.24 -10.64 5.21
C PRO A 68 12.02 -11.42 4.72
N LEU A 69 11.11 -11.78 5.63
CA LEU A 69 9.88 -12.53 5.36
C LEU A 69 8.67 -11.64 5.02
N GLY A 70 8.87 -10.33 4.86
CA GLY A 70 7.86 -9.42 4.30
C GLY A 70 6.87 -8.84 5.31
N SER A 71 7.29 -8.53 6.54
CA SER A 71 6.56 -7.56 7.36
C SER A 71 6.98 -6.15 6.95
N TYR A 72 6.01 -5.24 6.87
CA TYR A 72 6.24 -3.85 6.50
C TYR A 72 5.57 -2.90 7.48
N ASN A 73 6.31 -1.94 8.01
CA ASN A 73 5.70 -0.76 8.61
C ASN A 73 5.33 0.22 7.49
N ILE A 74 4.04 0.33 7.20
CA ILE A 74 3.48 1.26 6.21
C ILE A 74 3.08 2.55 6.95
N ILE A 75 3.73 3.65 6.59
CA ILE A 75 3.44 4.98 7.11
C ILE A 75 2.82 5.83 6.00
N VAL A 76 1.57 6.20 6.22
CA VAL A 76 0.76 7.01 5.31
C VAL A 76 0.65 8.42 5.87
N ARG A 77 1.06 9.42 5.07
CA ARG A 77 0.81 10.84 5.33
C ARG A 77 -0.53 11.27 4.76
N ILE A 78 -1.17 12.21 5.45
CA ILE A 78 -2.47 12.75 5.06
C ILE A 78 -2.28 14.19 4.59
N ASN A 79 -2.86 14.52 3.43
CA ASN A 79 -2.82 15.86 2.82
C ASN A 79 -1.39 16.42 2.68
N GLY A 80 -0.38 15.56 2.50
CA GLY A 80 1.03 15.94 2.44
C GLY A 80 1.63 16.45 3.76
N ASP A 81 0.88 16.42 4.86
CA ASP A 81 1.31 16.97 6.16
C ASP A 81 2.15 15.92 6.93
N LYS A 82 3.40 16.26 7.24
CA LYS A 82 4.33 15.42 8.00
C LYS A 82 3.86 15.20 9.45
N ASN A 83 2.96 16.03 9.96
CA ASN A 83 2.41 15.92 11.30
C ASN A 83 1.07 15.17 11.33
N LYS A 84 0.61 14.60 10.20
CA LYS A 84 -0.62 13.80 10.13
C LYS A 84 -0.33 12.48 9.46
N GLU A 85 -0.03 11.49 10.28
CA GLU A 85 0.41 10.18 9.82
C GLU A 85 -0.42 9.07 10.44
N LEU A 86 -0.66 8.02 9.66
CA LEU A 86 -1.15 6.73 10.13
C LEU A 86 -0.05 5.70 9.88
N SER A 87 0.31 4.96 10.92
CA SER A 87 1.25 3.84 10.84
C SER A 87 0.49 2.52 10.99
N TYR A 88 0.84 1.54 10.16
CA TYR A 88 0.25 0.21 10.13
C TYR A 88 1.34 -0.84 9.89
N ASP A 89 1.39 -1.85 10.74
CA ASP A 89 2.27 -3.00 10.56
C ASP A 89 1.57 -4.04 9.68
N ALA A 90 2.04 -4.14 8.45
CA ALA A 90 1.45 -4.93 7.37
C ALA A 90 2.19 -6.25 7.17
N GLU A 91 1.45 -7.34 7.01
CA GLU A 91 2.02 -8.65 6.70
C GLU A 91 1.85 -9.00 5.22
N CYS A 92 2.95 -9.09 4.49
CA CYS A 92 2.99 -9.31 3.04
C CYS A 92 3.12 -10.78 2.63
N GLY A 93 2.75 -11.75 3.49
CA GLY A 93 3.03 -13.17 3.25
C GLY A 93 2.58 -13.70 1.87
N ASN A 94 1.43 -13.26 1.36
CA ASN A 94 0.90 -13.65 0.05
C ASN A 94 0.55 -12.45 -0.86
N TYR A 95 1.10 -11.26 -0.58
CA TYR A 95 0.78 -10.01 -1.28
C TYR A 95 -0.72 -9.66 -1.34
N ASN A 96 -1.54 -10.24 -0.46
CA ASN A 96 -2.96 -9.86 -0.34
C ASN A 96 -3.12 -8.79 0.72
N PRO A 97 -3.74 -7.63 0.39
CA PRO A 97 -3.84 -6.53 1.31
C PRO A 97 -4.83 -6.84 2.44
N LYS A 98 -4.41 -6.65 3.68
CA LYS A 98 -5.13 -7.06 4.90
C LYS A 98 -5.71 -5.90 5.68
N PHE A 99 -5.25 -4.67 5.50
CA PHE A 99 -5.66 -3.54 6.34
C PHE A 99 -7.19 -3.40 6.41
N ASN A 100 -7.77 -3.48 7.60
CA ASN A 100 -9.22 -3.39 7.78
C ASN A 100 -9.64 -2.26 8.72
N GLY A 101 -8.71 -1.41 9.18
CA GLY A 101 -8.97 -0.43 10.25
C GLY A 101 -8.80 -1.02 11.66
N GLU A 102 -8.01 -2.08 11.77
CA GLU A 102 -7.56 -2.70 13.01
C GLU A 102 -6.05 -2.47 13.14
N ASP A 103 -5.53 -2.42 14.37
CA ASP A 103 -4.09 -2.34 14.68
C ASP A 103 -3.31 -1.25 13.92
N TYR A 104 -3.79 -0.01 14.01
CA TYR A 104 -3.13 1.17 13.46
C TYR A 104 -2.82 2.20 14.55
N ILE A 105 -1.81 3.03 14.29
CA ILE A 105 -1.41 4.13 15.16
C ILE A 105 -1.63 5.44 14.43
N LEU A 106 -2.42 6.35 15.01
CA LEU A 106 -2.52 7.73 14.56
C LEU A 106 -1.43 8.57 15.22
N ASN A 107 -0.65 9.28 14.41
CA ASN A 107 0.48 10.08 14.84
C ASN A 107 0.22 11.58 14.65
N GLY A 108 0.91 12.40 15.45
CA GLY A 108 0.87 13.85 15.39
C GLY A 108 -0.53 14.45 15.60
N ASN A 109 -0.90 15.40 14.74
CA ASN A 109 -2.18 16.12 14.79
C ASN A 109 -3.37 15.23 14.42
N LEU A 110 -3.17 14.13 13.70
CA LEU A 110 -4.23 13.20 13.36
C LEU A 110 -4.82 12.50 14.59
N LYS A 111 -3.99 12.21 15.60
CA LYS A 111 -4.43 11.65 16.90
C LYS A 111 -5.48 12.52 17.61
N LYS A 112 -5.42 13.84 17.38
CA LYS A 112 -6.33 14.81 18.00
C LYS A 112 -7.65 14.93 17.22
N GLN A 113 -7.70 14.37 16.02
CA GLN A 113 -8.86 14.45 15.17
C GLN A 113 -9.93 13.46 15.62
N LYS A 114 -11.11 13.98 15.99
CA LYS A 114 -12.26 13.13 16.27
C LYS A 114 -12.76 12.49 14.99
N ALA A 115 -13.11 11.20 15.06
CA ALA A 115 -13.83 10.55 14.00
C ALA A 115 -15.15 11.29 13.73
N ASN A 116 -15.57 11.36 12.48
CA ASN A 116 -16.82 12.00 12.08
C ASN A 116 -18.04 11.19 12.54
N ARG A 117 -17.85 9.90 12.78
CA ARG A 117 -18.87 8.90 13.09
C ARG A 117 -18.27 7.74 13.88
N LYS A 118 -19.11 6.78 14.28
CA LYS A 118 -18.62 5.47 14.72
C LYS A 118 -17.68 4.91 13.64
N ILE A 119 -16.44 4.61 14.03
CA ILE A 119 -15.41 4.09 13.12
C ILE A 119 -15.93 2.79 12.51
N LYS A 120 -15.82 2.70 11.17
CA LYS A 120 -16.13 1.51 10.40
C LYS A 120 -14.87 0.96 9.76
N SER A 121 -14.76 -0.35 9.78
CA SER A 121 -13.73 -1.10 9.07
C SER A 121 -13.89 -0.99 7.56
N VAL A 122 -12.84 -1.32 6.80
CA VAL A 122 -12.88 -1.32 5.33
C VAL A 122 -14.02 -2.23 4.82
N LYS A 123 -14.18 -3.42 5.39
CA LYS A 123 -15.27 -4.35 5.02
C LYS A 123 -16.66 -3.75 5.27
N GLU A 124 -16.87 -3.09 6.40
CA GLU A 124 -18.14 -2.43 6.71
C GLU A 124 -18.44 -1.29 5.74
N ILE A 125 -17.43 -0.50 5.39
CA ILE A 125 -17.55 0.60 4.42
C ILE A 125 -17.97 0.05 3.06
N LEU A 126 -17.32 -1.01 2.57
CA LEU A 126 -17.66 -1.63 1.28
C LEU A 126 -19.12 -2.11 1.26
N LYS A 127 -19.56 -2.76 2.35
CA LYS A 127 -20.94 -3.25 2.47
C LYS A 127 -21.96 -2.12 2.46
N GLU A 128 -21.71 -1.07 3.24
CA GLU A 128 -22.63 0.08 3.35
C GLU A 128 -22.71 0.90 2.06
N ARG A 129 -21.58 1.03 1.34
CA ARG A 129 -21.53 1.73 0.05
C ARG A 129 -21.97 0.86 -1.14
N ASN A 130 -22.38 -0.39 -0.87
CA ASN A 130 -22.66 -1.41 -1.88
C ASN A 130 -21.58 -1.44 -2.98
N ALA A 131 -20.32 -1.46 -2.54
CA ALA A 131 -19.15 -1.33 -3.41
C ALA A 131 -18.46 -2.68 -3.61
N ASN A 132 -18.16 -2.99 -4.87
CA ASN A 132 -17.55 -4.27 -5.24
C ASN A 132 -16.03 -4.29 -5.02
N SER A 133 -15.42 -3.12 -4.84
CA SER A 133 -13.98 -2.98 -4.59
C SER A 133 -13.66 -1.69 -3.82
N VAL A 134 -12.45 -1.61 -3.29
CA VAL A 134 -11.93 -0.39 -2.62
C VAL A 134 -11.90 0.81 -3.58
N ASN A 135 -11.47 0.61 -4.83
CA ASN A 135 -11.47 1.68 -5.83
C ASN A 135 -12.89 2.17 -6.16
N ASP A 136 -13.86 1.26 -6.23
CA ASP A 136 -15.27 1.62 -6.45
C ASP A 136 -15.82 2.46 -5.29
N ALA A 137 -15.54 2.07 -4.04
CA ALA A 137 -15.93 2.85 -2.87
C ALA A 137 -15.27 4.23 -2.82
N LEU A 138 -13.98 4.33 -3.18
CA LEU A 138 -13.27 5.61 -3.24
C LEU A 138 -13.88 6.55 -4.29
N ARG A 139 -14.22 6.05 -5.48
CA ARG A 139 -14.89 6.85 -6.52
C ARG A 139 -16.24 7.36 -6.05
N LYS A 140 -17.05 6.51 -5.40
CA LYS A 140 -18.36 6.91 -4.84
C LYS A 140 -18.22 8.03 -3.79
N ILE A 141 -17.18 7.96 -2.94
CA ILE A 141 -16.90 9.03 -1.97
C ILE A 141 -16.51 10.33 -2.67
N GLN A 142 -15.71 10.25 -3.74
CA GLN A 142 -15.28 11.43 -4.48
C GLN A 142 -16.46 12.12 -5.19
N SER A 143 -17.33 11.36 -5.88
CA SER A 143 -18.49 11.92 -6.57
C SER A 143 -19.48 12.62 -5.63
N GLU A 144 -19.60 12.18 -4.39
CA GLU A 144 -20.46 12.83 -3.38
C GLU A 144 -19.86 14.14 -2.88
N GLY A 145 -18.53 14.24 -2.79
CA GLY A 145 -17.84 15.48 -2.42
C GLY A 145 -18.02 16.58 -3.47
N GLU A 146 -17.91 16.21 -4.75
CA GLU A 146 -18.07 17.12 -5.89
C GLU A 146 -19.52 17.65 -6.00
N GLN A 147 -20.54 16.81 -5.75
CA GLN A 147 -21.94 17.24 -5.75
C GLN A 147 -22.32 18.20 -4.61
N HIS A 148 -21.56 18.20 -3.51
CA HIS A 148 -21.77 19.14 -2.41
C HIS A 148 -21.07 20.50 -2.62
N GLU A 149 -20.04 20.57 -3.48
CA GLU A 149 -19.37 21.82 -3.85
C GLU A 149 -20.09 22.58 -4.98
N GLU A 150 -20.79 21.90 -5.89
CA GLU A 150 -21.58 22.58 -6.94
C GLU A 150 -22.90 23.21 -6.45
N ASN A 151 -23.37 22.85 -5.26
CA ASN A 151 -24.64 23.31 -4.68
C ASN A 151 -24.49 24.37 -3.57
N ASN A 152 -23.29 24.94 -3.41
CA ASN A 152 -22.96 25.99 -2.44
C ASN A 152 -22.34 27.21 -3.14
#